data_AF-A0A9D2C7N5-F1
#
_entry.id   AF-A0A9D2C7N5-F1
#
_cell.length_a   1.000
_cell.length_b   1.000
_cell.length_c   1.000
_cell.angle_alpha   90.00
_cell.angle_beta   90.00
_cell.angle_gamma   90.00
#
_symmetry.space_group_name_H-M   'P 1'
#
loop_
_entity.id
_entity.type
_entity.pdbx_description
1 polymer ?
#
loop_
_entity_poly.entity_id
_entity_poly.type
_entity_poly.pdbx_seq_one_letter_code
_entity_poly.pdbx_strand_id
1 'polypeptide(L)' 'MGRYYRLSKSITEEMAAEILREAREVENVQEAEFLEDHSKILVVTEKENYPEVMTRLVNIFSRVGRGCEISFAGFADQDE' A
#
# COMPACT_ATOMS: atom_id res chain seq x y z
N MET A 1 -0.51 -5.39 13.55
CA MET A 1 0.70 -4.57 13.33
C MET A 1 0.74 -4.21 11.86
N GLY A 2 0.56 -2.94 11.51
CA GLY A 2 0.55 -2.48 10.11
C GLY A 2 1.96 -2.33 9.55
N ARG A 3 2.08 -2.15 8.24
CA ARG A 3 3.35 -1.87 7.56
C ARG A 3 3.24 -0.64 6.68
N TYR A 4 4.26 0.21 6.77
CA TYR A 4 4.43 1.34 5.88
C TYR A 4 5.27 0.93 4.67
N TYR A 5 4.85 1.39 3.50
CA TYR A 5 5.60 1.26 2.27
C TYR A 5 5.80 2.63 1.65
N ARG A 6 7.02 2.94 1.23
CA ARG A 6 7.37 4.15 0.49
C ARG A 6 7.25 3.88 -1.00
N LEU A 7 6.66 4.83 -1.72
CA LEU A 7 6.56 4.78 -3.17
C LEU A 7 7.88 5.26 -3.79
N SER A 8 8.30 4.64 -4.90
CA SER A 8 9.52 5.02 -5.63
C SER A 8 9.38 6.36 -6.36
N LYS A 9 8.14 6.77 -6.65
CA LYS A 9 7.81 8.04 -7.29
C LYS A 9 6.44 8.53 -6.85
N SER A 10 6.24 9.83 -6.95
CA SER A 10 4.94 10.47 -6.72
C SER A 10 3.90 9.97 -7.75
N ILE A 11 2.68 9.80 -7.29
CA ILE A 11 1.52 9.44 -8.10
C ILE A 11 0.48 10.57 -8.06
N THR A 12 -0.38 10.65 -9.07
CA THR A 12 -1.48 11.63 -9.07
C THR A 12 -2.59 11.18 -8.12
N GLU A 13 -3.45 12.12 -7.73
CA GLU A 13 -4.61 11.82 -6.88
C GLU A 13 -5.56 10.78 -7.51
N GLU A 14 -5.74 10.84 -8.83
CA GLU A 14 -6.53 9.84 -9.57
C GLU A 14 -5.91 8.43 -9.47
N MET A 15 -4.58 8.33 -9.63
CA MET A 15 -3.86 7.06 -9.48
C MET A 15 -3.94 6.55 -8.04
N ALA A 16 -3.79 7.44 -7.05
CA ALA A 16 -3.90 7.08 -5.64
C ALA A 16 -5.30 6.55 -5.32
N ALA A 17 -6.36 7.22 -5.79
CA ALA A 17 -7.74 6.77 -5.57
C ALA A 17 -8.00 5.38 -6.18
N GLU A 18 -7.51 5.13 -7.40
CA GLU A 18 -7.67 3.83 -8.06
C GLU A 18 -6.85 2.73 -7.39
N ILE A 19 -5.59 3.01 -7.04
CA ILE A 19 -4.74 2.07 -6.27
C ILE A 19 -5.39 1.74 -4.92
N LEU A 20 -5.91 2.74 -4.21
CA LEU A 20 -6.56 2.56 -2.91
C LEU A 20 -7.82 1.70 -3.03
N ARG A 21 -8.63 1.93 -4.09
CA ARG A 21 -9.81 1.12 -4.37
C ARG A 21 -9.41 -0.34 -4.56
N GLU A 22 -8.47 -0.61 -5.46
CA GLU A 22 -8.01 -1.98 -5.72
C GLU A 22 -7.34 -2.63 -4.51
N ALA A 23 -6.53 -1.89 -3.76
CA ALA A 23 -5.85 -2.38 -2.56
C ALA A 23 -6.85 -2.84 -1.49
N ARG A 24 -7.99 -2.15 -1.34
CA ARG A 24 -9.07 -2.53 -0.42
C ARG A 24 -9.87 -3.74 -0.90
N GLU A 25 -9.82 -4.06 -2.20
CA GLU A 25 -10.43 -5.26 -2.77
C GLU A 25 -9.50 -6.49 -2.68
N VAL A 26 -8.23 -6.31 -2.29
CA VAL A 26 -7.30 -7.42 -2.07
C VAL A 26 -7.73 -8.21 -0.83
N GLU A 27 -7.89 -9.51 -1.00
CA GLU A 27 -8.19 -10.43 0.09
C GLU A 27 -7.12 -10.34 1.20
N ASN A 28 -7.55 -10.40 2.45
CA ASN A 28 -6.70 -10.25 3.64
C ASN A 28 -6.14 -8.84 3.87
N VAL A 29 -6.53 -7.80 3.11
CA VAL A 29 -6.29 -6.40 3.50
C VAL A 29 -7.40 -5.94 4.44
N GLN A 30 -7.04 -5.56 5.66
CA GLN A 30 -7.95 -4.89 6.58
C GLN A 30 -8.04 -3.40 6.29
N GLU A 31 -6.88 -2.77 6.07
CA GLU A 31 -6.80 -1.34 5.94
C GLU A 31 -5.69 -0.96 4.96
N ALA A 32 -5.99 0.04 4.13
CA ALA A 32 -5.04 0.65 3.21
C ALA A 32 -5.31 2.16 3.19
N GLU A 33 -4.27 2.94 3.47
CA GLU A 33 -4.34 4.41 3.53
C GLU A 33 -3.05 5.04 3.02
N PHE A 34 -3.16 6.05 2.15
CA PHE A 34 -2.01 6.85 1.75
C PHE A 34 -1.69 7.96 2.76
N LEU A 35 -0.41 8.21 2.94
CA LEU A 35 0.16 9.19 3.89
C LEU A 35 1.16 10.09 3.16
N GLU A 36 1.49 11.23 3.79
CA GLU A 36 2.53 12.16 3.33
C GLU A 36 2.43 12.47 1.83
N ASP A 37 1.29 13.04 1.39
CA ASP A 37 1.06 13.44 -0.01
C ASP A 37 1.24 12.29 -1.03
N HIS A 38 0.72 11.10 -0.69
CA HIS A 38 0.85 9.88 -1.50
C HIS A 38 2.30 9.38 -1.65
N SER A 39 3.24 9.81 -0.81
CA SER A 39 4.62 9.29 -0.82
C SER A 39 4.78 8.00 -0.01
N LYS A 40 3.83 7.70 0.88
CA LYS A 40 3.77 6.44 1.62
C LYS A 40 2.36 5.86 1.64
N ILE A 41 2.27 4.55 1.84
CA ILE A 41 1.01 3.84 2.10
C ILE A 41 1.15 2.98 3.35
N LEU A 42 0.16 3.07 4.23
CA LEU A 42 -0.08 2.13 5.32
C LEU A 42 -0.89 0.96 4.78
N VAL A 43 -0.45 -0.25 5.09
CA VAL A 43 -1.18 -1.49 4.80
C VAL A 43 -1.27 -2.31 6.07
N VAL A 44 -2.50 -2.67 6.45
CA VAL A 44 -2.80 -3.58 7.55
C VAL A 44 -3.46 -4.83 6.97
N THR A 45 -2.93 -6.00 7.29
CA THR A 45 -3.45 -7.27 6.80
C THR A 45 -4.04 -8.13 7.90
N GLU A 46 -5.03 -8.96 7.56
CA GLU A 46 -5.51 -10.04 8.42
C GLU A 46 -4.44 -11.13 8.59
N LYS A 47 -4.25 -11.59 9.83
CA LYS A 47 -3.42 -12.78 10.17
C LYS A 47 -1.99 -12.78 9.60
N GLU A 48 -1.39 -11.61 9.42
CA GLU A 48 -0.02 -11.46 8.90
C GLU A 48 0.21 -12.00 7.48
N ASN A 49 -0.83 -12.05 6.63
CA ASN A 49 -0.78 -12.48 5.22
C ASN A 49 -0.06 -11.49 4.27
N TYR A 50 0.96 -10.80 4.78
CA TYR A 50 1.75 -9.83 4.04
C TYR A 50 2.38 -10.34 2.74
N PRO A 51 2.94 -11.56 2.62
CA PRO A 51 3.59 -11.99 1.37
C PRO A 51 2.63 -12.02 0.16
N GLU A 52 1.41 -12.50 0.38
CA GLU A 52 0.39 -12.60 -0.65
C GLU A 52 -0.19 -11.22 -1.00
N VAL A 53 -0.58 -10.46 0.02
CA VAL A 53 -1.06 -9.08 -0.13
C VAL A 53 -0.02 -8.22 -0.84
N MET A 54 1.25 -8.36 -0.47
CA MET A 54 2.32 -7.55 -1.06
C MET A 54 2.52 -7.84 -2.54
N THR A 55 2.43 -9.11 -2.94
CA THR A 55 2.52 -9.49 -4.35
C THR A 55 1.39 -8.85 -5.17
N ARG A 56 0.18 -8.80 -4.61
CA ARG A 56 -0.97 -8.12 -5.24
C ARG A 56 -0.74 -6.60 -5.32
N LEU A 57 -0.31 -5.98 -4.22
CA LEU A 57 -0.07 -4.54 -4.15
C LEU A 57 1.01 -4.09 -5.13
N VAL A 58 2.16 -4.77 -5.20
CA VAL A 58 3.23 -4.43 -6.16
C VAL A 58 2.71 -4.44 -7.60
N ASN A 59 1.85 -5.40 -7.94
CA ASN A 59 1.23 -5.45 -9.27
C ASN A 59 0.26 -4.28 -9.52
N ILE A 60 -0.56 -3.91 -8.53
CA ILE A 60 -1.49 -2.77 -8.63
C ILE A 60 -0.70 -1.47 -8.81
N PHE A 61 0.29 -1.21 -7.96
CA PHE A 61 1.14 -0.02 -8.03
C PHE A 61 1.94 0.05 -9.34
N SER A 62 2.42 -1.09 -9.85
CA SER A 62 3.10 -1.15 -11.14
C SER A 62 2.13 -0.86 -12.29
N ARG A 63 0.91 -1.41 -12.28
CA ARG A 63 -0.07 -1.21 -13.36
C ARG A 63 -0.66 0.20 -13.35
N VAL A 64 -1.23 0.62 -12.23
CA VAL A 64 -1.96 1.89 -12.09
C VAL A 64 -0.99 3.06 -11.95
N GLY A 65 0.05 2.91 -11.12
CA GLY A 65 1.11 3.91 -10.94
C GLY A 65 2.13 3.98 -12.08
N ARG A 66 1.86 3.31 -13.21
CA ARG A 66 2.70 3.29 -14.44
C ARG A 66 4.16 2.94 -14.16
N GLY A 67 4.39 1.83 -13.47
CA GLY A 67 5.70 1.39 -12.97
C GLY A 67 6.09 2.12 -11.69
N CYS A 68 5.13 2.38 -10.79
CA CYS A 68 5.45 2.81 -9.43
C CYS A 68 5.79 1.55 -8.63
N GLU A 69 6.89 1.60 -7.90
CA GLU A 69 7.34 0.52 -7.02
C GLU A 69 7.13 0.94 -5.58
N ILE A 70 6.95 -0.03 -4.70
CA ILE A 70 6.78 0.21 -3.27
C ILE A 70 7.80 -0.61 -2.48
N SER A 71 8.41 0.03 -1.49
CA SER A 71 9.46 -0.56 -0.67
C SER A 71 9.11 -0.42 0.81
N PHE A 72 9.40 -1.45 1.59
CA PHE A 72 9.13 -1.44 3.03
C PHE A 72 9.85 -0.26 3.71
N ALA A 73 9.10 0.53 4.48
CA ALA A 73 9.57 1.76 5.12
C ALA A 73 9.54 1.70 6.66
N GLY A 74 8.82 0.73 7.23
CA GLY A 74 8.70 0.57 8.68
C GLY A 74 7.41 -0.13 9.07
N PHE A 75 7.27 -0.39 10.36
CA PHE A 75 6.03 -0.90 10.94
C PHE A 75 5.18 0.25 11.46
N ALA A 76 3.87 0.13 11.31
CA ALA A 76 2.93 0.94 12.07
C ALA A 76 2.83 0.30 13.45
N ASP A 77 3.72 0.72 14.34
CA ASP A 77 3.50 0.56 15.77
C ASP A 77 2.23 1.36 16.11
N GLN A 78 1.27 0.70 16.74
CA GLN A 78 0.34 1.45 17.56
C GLN A 78 1.20 1.98 18.70
N ASP A 79 1.60 3.25 18.64
CA ASP A 79 2.12 3.92 19.83
C ASP A 79 1.22 3.55 21.01
N GLU A 80 1.84 2.94 22.02
CA GLU A 80 1.25 2.26 23.19
C GLU A 80 0.10 3.01 23.89
#